data_AF-A0A136MI38-F1
#
_entry.id   AF-A0A136MI38-F1
#
_cell.length_a   1.000
_cell.length_b   1.000
_cell.length_c   1.000
_cell.angle_alpha   90.00
_cell.angle_beta   90.00
_cell.angle_gamma   90.00
#
_symmetry.space_group_name_H-M   'P 1'
#
loop_
_entity.id
_entity.type
_entity.pdbx_description
1 polymer ?
#
loop_
_entity_poly.entity_id
_entity_poly.type
_entity_poly.pdbx_seq_one_letter_code
_entity_poly.pdbx_strand_id
1 'polypeptide(L)'
;MLFSGNRGNWKGFTLIELLIVIAIILILISIALPNFLEAQLRAKTTKSYAEMRTMATATEAFRMERGVLLVDFWDAETLDGMNRVKQKFNNVGSIMPRCSPVHPTGRSMECVLYPLTSPVKYLSRIPDDILAPAAGENRTGNLGHDEHINLPGNRTYLYADRDSKIKYNGAYGNGDWNGSTFPYPPVPVAGMLRPLKMDEFVYSGFGPGVENSVYGGSVRMPVAYSPTNGTASVGSLYYRSTTGSVNP
;
A
#
# COMPACT_ATOMS: atom_id res chain seq x y z
N MET A 1 -15.06 64.93 41.55
CA MET A 1 -14.57 64.23 40.33
C MET A 1 -15.74 63.45 39.73
N LEU A 2 -16.30 63.93 38.61
CA LEU A 2 -17.30 63.22 37.83
C LEU A 2 -16.57 62.40 36.77
N PHE A 3 -16.57 61.06 36.90
CA PHE A 3 -16.15 60.19 35.81
C PHE A 3 -17.30 60.08 34.81
N SER A 4 -17.20 60.84 33.72
CA SER A 4 -18.04 60.68 32.53
C SER A 4 -17.64 59.38 31.82
N GLY A 5 -18.40 58.31 32.07
CA GLY A 5 -18.26 57.05 31.35
C GLY A 5 -18.88 57.17 29.96
N ASN A 6 -18.03 57.19 28.93
CA ASN A 6 -18.44 57.12 27.54
C ASN A 6 -19.12 55.75 27.29
N ARG A 7 -20.46 55.70 27.31
CA ARG A 7 -21.22 54.49 26.96
C ARG A 7 -21.16 54.34 25.44
N GLY A 8 -20.15 53.62 24.96
CA GLY A 8 -20.14 53.14 23.58
C GLY A 8 -21.44 52.39 23.30
N ASN A 9 -22.08 52.68 22.16
CA ASN A 9 -23.25 51.94 21.69
C ASN A 9 -22.83 50.50 21.36
N TRP A 10 -22.94 49.57 22.31
CA TRP A 10 -22.85 48.14 22.02
C TRP A 10 -24.15 47.75 21.30
N LYS A 11 -24.12 47.82 19.96
CA LYS A 11 -25.17 47.24 19.11
C LYS A 11 -25.17 45.73 19.34
N GLY A 12 -26.23 45.21 19.94
CA GLY A 12 -26.43 43.77 20.08
C GLY A 12 -26.65 43.13 18.71
N PHE A 13 -26.01 41.99 18.47
CA PHE A 13 -26.19 41.18 17.26
C PHE A 13 -27.62 40.61 17.24
N THR A 14 -28.32 40.70 16.12
CA THR A 14 -29.66 40.11 16.02
C THR A 14 -29.58 38.61 15.73
N LEU A 15 -30.53 37.84 16.25
CA LEU A 15 -30.62 36.39 15.95
C LEU A 15 -30.76 36.12 14.45
N ILE A 16 -31.43 37.01 13.72
CA ILE A 16 -31.63 36.86 12.28
C ILE A 16 -30.33 37.09 11.48
N GLU A 17 -29.49 38.04 11.90
CA GLU A 17 -28.16 38.23 11.28
C GLU A 17 -27.30 36.98 11.43
N LEU A 18 -27.27 36.39 12.62
CA LEU A 18 -26.52 35.15 12.85
C LEU A 18 -27.07 33.99 12.00
N LEU A 19 -28.40 33.91 11.86
CA LEU A 19 -29.04 32.83 11.11
C LEU A 19 -28.76 32.90 9.60
N ILE A 20 -28.73 34.10 9.01
CA ILE A 20 -28.37 34.29 7.61
C ILE A 20 -26.89 33.92 7.38
N VAL A 21 -26.01 34.29 8.30
CA VAL A 21 -24.57 33.95 8.21
C VAL A 21 -24.37 32.43 8.20
N ILE A 22 -25.03 31.72 9.12
CA ILE A 22 -24.95 30.24 9.16
C ILE A 22 -25.52 29.63 7.88
N ALA A 23 -26.64 30.14 7.37
CA ALA A 23 -27.23 29.65 6.13
C ALA A 23 -26.26 29.77 4.94
N ILE A 24 -25.57 30.90 4.80
CA ILE A 24 -24.58 31.10 3.73
C ILE A 24 -23.38 30.16 3.89
N ILE A 25 -22.87 29.99 5.12
CA ILE A 25 -21.75 29.07 5.39
C ILE A 25 -22.12 27.63 4.98
N LEU A 26 -23.33 27.17 5.30
CA LEU A 26 -23.79 25.82 4.95
C LEU A 26 -23.89 25.61 3.43
N ILE A 27 -24.33 26.62 2.68
CA ILE A 27 -24.35 26.56 1.20
C ILE A 27 -22.92 26.42 0.65
N LEU A 28 -21.97 27.19 1.16
CA LEU A 28 -20.58 27.14 0.71
C LEU A 28 -19.92 25.78 1.03
N ILE A 29 -20.11 25.27 2.25
CA ILE A 29 -19.56 23.96 2.67
C ILE A 29 -20.12 22.83 1.80
N SER A 30 -21.42 22.88 1.46
CA SER A 30 -22.07 21.84 0.66
C SER A 30 -21.42 21.66 -0.72
N ILE A 31 -20.87 22.72 -1.30
CA ILE A 31 -20.17 22.69 -2.60
C ILE A 31 -18.67 22.39 -2.41
N ALA A 32 -18.04 23.00 -1.39
CA ALA A 32 -16.60 22.91 -1.19
C ALA A 32 -16.15 21.54 -0.66
N LEU A 33 -16.92 20.94 0.25
CA LEU A 33 -16.55 19.70 0.94
C LEU A 33 -16.36 18.50 -0.01
N PRO A 34 -17.28 18.15 -0.94
CA PRO A 34 -17.08 17.01 -1.82
C PRO A 34 -15.82 17.15 -2.70
N ASN A 35 -15.59 18.35 -3.26
CA ASN A 35 -14.39 18.64 -4.05
C ASN A 35 -13.11 18.54 -3.21
N PHE A 36 -13.14 19.01 -1.98
CA PHE A 36 -11.99 18.92 -1.07
C PHE A 36 -11.64 17.47 -0.71
N LEU A 37 -12.65 16.62 -0.46
CA LEU A 37 -12.45 15.19 -0.21
C LEU A 37 -11.86 14.47 -1.43
N GLU A 38 -12.33 14.81 -2.63
CA GLU A 38 -11.77 14.28 -3.87
C GLU A 38 -10.31 14.70 -4.08
N ALA A 39 -10.00 15.99 -3.87
CA ALA A 39 -8.64 16.50 -3.96
C ALA A 39 -7.69 15.80 -2.97
N GLN A 40 -8.14 15.57 -1.74
CA GLN A 40 -7.36 14.81 -0.75
C GLN A 40 -7.08 13.37 -1.20
N LEU A 41 -8.09 12.66 -1.73
CA LEU A 41 -7.91 11.29 -2.21
C LEU A 41 -6.93 11.23 -3.39
N ARG A 42 -7.05 12.14 -4.35
CA ARG A 42 -6.08 12.27 -5.46
C ARG A 42 -4.66 12.54 -4.96
N ALA A 43 -4.49 13.37 -3.94
CA ALA A 43 -3.20 13.65 -3.32
C ALA A 43 -2.62 12.41 -2.62
N LYS A 44 -3.43 11.64 -1.89
CA LYS A 44 -3.03 10.37 -1.27
C LYS A 44 -2.60 9.35 -2.31
N THR A 45 -3.38 9.14 -3.37
CA THR A 45 -3.02 8.25 -4.49
C THR A 45 -1.69 8.66 -5.14
N THR A 46 -1.51 9.97 -5.40
CA THR A 46 -0.27 10.50 -5.98
C THR A 46 0.93 10.25 -5.07
N LYS A 47 0.74 10.42 -3.75
CA LYS A 47 1.76 10.12 -2.74
C LYS A 47 2.12 8.64 -2.76
N SER A 48 1.14 7.73 -2.77
CA SER A 48 1.39 6.30 -2.82
C SER A 48 2.21 5.89 -4.03
N TYR A 49 1.90 6.47 -5.18
CA TYR A 49 2.68 6.27 -6.40
C TYR A 49 4.12 6.79 -6.32
N ALA A 50 4.35 7.93 -5.66
CA ALA A 50 5.69 8.44 -5.42
C ALA A 50 6.50 7.53 -4.48
N GLU A 51 5.86 7.01 -3.44
CA GLU A 51 6.47 6.04 -2.51
C GLU A 51 6.81 4.73 -3.22
N MET A 52 5.90 4.18 -4.05
CA MET A 52 6.17 2.99 -4.88
C MET A 52 7.37 3.18 -5.80
N ARG A 53 7.49 4.32 -6.48
CA ARG A 53 8.67 4.63 -7.32
C ARG A 53 9.97 4.70 -6.53
N THR A 54 9.91 5.28 -5.33
CA THR A 54 11.07 5.38 -4.43
C THR A 54 11.52 3.99 -3.99
N MET A 55 10.59 3.14 -3.55
CA MET A 55 10.89 1.76 -3.18
C MET A 55 11.40 0.95 -4.37
N ALA A 56 10.81 1.10 -5.55
CA ALA A 56 11.28 0.44 -6.75
C ALA A 56 12.74 0.81 -7.09
N THR A 57 13.08 2.09 -6.99
CA THR A 57 14.46 2.55 -7.19
C THR A 57 15.40 1.91 -6.16
N ALA A 58 14.97 1.80 -4.91
CA ALA A 58 15.75 1.14 -3.86
C ALA A 58 15.90 -0.37 -4.11
N THR A 59 14.87 -1.04 -4.59
CA THR A 59 14.90 -2.47 -4.93
C THR A 59 15.77 -2.75 -6.14
N GLU A 60 15.75 -1.89 -7.15
CA GLU A 60 16.69 -2.02 -8.27
C GLU A 60 18.13 -1.78 -7.82
N ALA A 61 18.38 -0.77 -6.97
CA ALA A 61 19.71 -0.54 -6.40
C ALA A 61 20.20 -1.74 -5.57
N PHE A 62 19.32 -2.31 -4.75
CA PHE A 62 19.57 -3.54 -4.00
C PHE A 62 19.89 -4.71 -4.94
N ARG A 63 19.10 -4.90 -5.98
CA ARG A 63 19.28 -5.94 -7.00
C ARG A 63 20.61 -5.78 -7.72
N MET A 64 21.01 -4.55 -8.04
CA MET A 64 22.30 -4.26 -8.68
C MET A 64 23.49 -4.61 -7.77
N GLU A 65 23.40 -4.29 -6.47
CA GLU A 65 24.48 -4.60 -5.51
C GLU A 65 24.56 -6.10 -5.19
N ARG A 66 23.41 -6.72 -4.89
CA ARG A 66 23.36 -8.11 -4.38
C ARG A 66 23.24 -9.14 -5.48
N GLY A 67 22.88 -8.71 -6.68
CA GLY A 67 22.65 -9.56 -7.85
C GLY A 67 21.39 -10.43 -7.73
N VAL A 68 20.49 -10.15 -6.80
CA VAL A 68 19.27 -10.94 -6.53
C VAL A 68 18.10 -10.02 -6.22
N LEU A 69 16.88 -10.44 -6.54
CA LEU A 69 15.67 -9.77 -6.08
C LEU A 69 15.47 -10.02 -4.57
N LEU A 70 14.48 -9.33 -4.00
CA LEU A 70 14.04 -9.62 -2.63
C LEU A 70 13.49 -11.05 -2.55
N VAL A 71 13.21 -11.50 -1.34
CA VAL A 71 12.52 -12.78 -1.12
C VAL A 71 11.12 -12.42 -0.67
N ASP A 72 10.19 -12.51 -1.61
CA ASP A 72 8.77 -12.35 -1.30
C ASP A 72 8.25 -13.54 -0.49
N PHE A 73 6.95 -13.56 -0.23
CA PHE A 73 6.37 -14.58 0.63
C PHE A 73 6.24 -15.95 -0.05
N TRP A 74 6.08 -16.01 -1.37
CA TRP A 74 5.99 -17.28 -2.11
C TRP A 74 7.36 -17.95 -2.18
N ASP A 75 8.41 -17.13 -2.22
CA ASP A 75 9.80 -17.60 -2.24
C ASP A 75 10.35 -17.92 -0.84
N ALA A 76 9.74 -17.39 0.22
CA ALA A 76 10.26 -17.46 1.59
C ALA A 76 10.41 -18.90 2.12
N GLU A 77 9.60 -19.85 1.64
CA GLU A 77 9.63 -21.25 2.07
C GLU A 77 10.56 -22.12 1.22
N THR A 78 11.04 -21.60 0.09
CA THR A 78 11.91 -22.36 -0.81
C THR A 78 13.31 -22.49 -0.21
N LEU A 79 14.00 -23.59 -0.54
CA LEU A 79 15.40 -23.77 -0.14
C LEU A 79 16.28 -22.63 -0.67
N ASP A 80 16.05 -22.20 -1.91
CA ASP A 80 16.78 -21.10 -2.53
C ASP A 80 16.49 -19.76 -1.84
N GLY A 81 15.23 -19.48 -1.49
CA GLY A 81 14.82 -18.29 -0.73
C GLY A 81 15.44 -18.26 0.66
N MET A 82 15.35 -19.34 1.42
CA MET A 82 16.00 -19.45 2.74
C MET A 82 17.52 -19.26 2.65
N ASN A 83 18.17 -19.90 1.68
CA ASN A 83 19.61 -19.73 1.45
C ASN A 83 19.96 -18.30 1.07
N ARG A 84 19.14 -17.64 0.26
CA ARG A 84 19.33 -16.24 -0.11
C ARG A 84 19.23 -15.32 1.10
N VAL A 85 18.22 -15.48 1.95
CA VAL A 85 18.11 -14.64 3.14
C VAL A 85 19.33 -14.82 4.05
N LYS A 86 19.79 -16.06 4.23
CA LYS A 86 20.99 -16.35 5.02
C LYS A 86 22.28 -15.78 4.42
N GLN A 87 22.49 -15.97 3.12
CA GLN A 87 23.79 -15.72 2.47
C GLN A 87 23.90 -14.34 1.83
N LYS A 88 22.80 -13.80 1.31
CA LYS A 88 22.78 -12.51 0.59
C LYS A 88 22.25 -11.38 1.47
N PHE A 89 21.29 -11.67 2.35
CA PHE A 89 20.66 -10.67 3.21
C PHE A 89 21.22 -10.70 4.64
N ASN A 90 22.18 -11.57 4.96
CA ASN A 90 22.74 -11.71 6.31
C ASN A 90 21.67 -11.95 7.40
N ASN A 91 20.64 -12.75 7.09
CA ASN A 91 19.45 -13.00 7.92
C ASN A 91 18.58 -11.76 8.21
N VAL A 92 18.82 -10.64 7.54
CA VAL A 92 17.98 -9.45 7.65
C VAL A 92 16.57 -9.77 7.15
N GLY A 93 15.57 -9.44 7.98
CA GLY A 93 14.17 -9.74 7.72
C GLY A 93 13.71 -11.15 8.14
N SER A 94 14.60 -12.02 8.66
CA SER A 94 14.22 -13.33 9.22
C SER A 94 14.22 -13.39 10.75
N ILE A 95 14.80 -12.38 11.42
CA ILE A 95 15.00 -12.36 12.88
C ILE A 95 14.56 -11.00 13.43
N MET A 96 13.29 -10.64 13.27
CA MET A 96 12.73 -9.45 13.91
C MET A 96 11.56 -9.85 14.80
N PRO A 97 11.22 -9.08 15.84
CA PRO A 97 10.07 -9.37 16.72
C PRO A 97 8.74 -9.53 15.96
N ARG A 98 8.63 -8.95 14.75
CA ARG A 98 7.48 -9.00 13.83
C ARG A 98 7.68 -9.94 12.63
N CYS A 99 8.80 -10.66 12.57
CA CYS A 99 9.11 -11.62 11.52
C CYS A 99 9.24 -13.00 12.18
N SER A 100 8.35 -13.94 11.86
CA SER A 100 8.36 -15.25 12.52
C SER A 100 9.69 -15.98 12.27
N PRO A 101 10.41 -16.39 13.32
CA PRO A 101 11.66 -17.15 13.16
C PRO A 101 11.42 -18.64 12.82
N VAL A 102 10.17 -19.13 12.86
CA VAL A 102 9.86 -20.57 12.79
C VAL A 102 8.80 -20.92 11.72
N HIS A 103 8.06 -19.95 11.16
CA HIS A 103 7.07 -20.20 10.10
C HIS A 103 7.38 -19.40 8.83
N PRO A 104 7.62 -20.06 7.69
CA PRO A 104 7.89 -19.40 6.42
C PRO A 104 6.67 -18.64 5.84
N THR A 105 5.44 -19.02 6.22
CA THR A 105 4.19 -18.28 5.95
C THR A 105 4.02 -17.00 6.78
N GLY A 106 4.86 -16.77 7.79
CA GLY A 106 4.73 -15.69 8.77
C GLY A 106 5.61 -14.46 8.52
N ARG A 107 6.10 -14.23 7.29
CA ARG A 107 6.86 -12.99 6.99
C ARG A 107 5.90 -11.87 6.64
N SER A 108 5.83 -10.85 7.50
CA SER A 108 5.10 -9.62 7.16
C SER A 108 5.76 -8.94 5.96
N MET A 109 5.01 -8.12 5.25
CA MET A 109 5.53 -7.37 4.11
C MET A 109 6.64 -6.39 4.53
N GLU A 110 6.61 -5.91 5.77
CA GLU A 110 7.70 -5.16 6.38
C GLU A 110 9.01 -6.00 6.41
N CYS A 111 8.92 -7.29 6.75
CA CYS A 111 10.07 -8.22 6.75
C CYS A 111 10.67 -8.41 5.36
N VAL A 112 9.83 -8.43 4.32
CA VAL A 112 10.25 -8.57 2.92
C VAL A 112 11.06 -7.35 2.47
N LEU A 113 10.65 -6.14 2.90
CA LEU A 113 11.31 -4.88 2.52
C LEU A 113 12.44 -4.47 3.45
N TYR A 114 12.57 -5.10 4.61
CA TYR A 114 13.59 -4.77 5.60
C TYR A 114 15.04 -4.82 5.07
N PRO A 115 15.42 -5.73 4.14
CA PRO A 115 16.72 -5.68 3.48
C PRO A 115 17.02 -4.36 2.72
N LEU A 116 16.00 -3.54 2.42
CA LEU A 116 16.18 -2.22 1.80
C LEU A 116 16.60 -1.15 2.80
N THR A 117 16.41 -1.36 4.10
CA THR A 117 16.76 -0.40 5.17
C THR A 117 17.94 -0.86 6.01
N SER A 118 18.38 -2.12 5.87
CA SER A 118 19.52 -2.68 6.60
C SER A 118 20.16 -3.88 5.87
N PRO A 119 21.47 -4.13 6.05
CA PRO A 119 22.42 -3.28 6.80
C PRO A 119 22.86 -2.04 6.01
N VAL A 120 22.76 -2.09 4.68
CA VAL A 120 22.94 -0.94 3.78
C VAL A 120 21.59 -0.27 3.58
N LYS A 121 21.55 1.06 3.70
CA LYS A 121 20.32 1.84 3.55
C LYS A 121 20.11 2.24 2.10
N TYR A 122 19.23 1.53 1.41
CA TYR A 122 18.66 1.98 0.12
C TYR A 122 17.42 2.85 0.35
N LEU A 123 16.72 2.62 1.47
CA LEU A 123 15.62 3.43 1.98
C LEU A 123 15.94 3.92 3.40
N SER A 124 15.47 5.12 3.72
CA SER A 124 15.54 5.68 5.08
C SER A 124 14.58 4.98 6.04
N ARG A 125 13.40 4.60 5.54
CA ARG A 125 12.39 3.78 6.21
C ARG A 125 11.49 3.09 5.18
N ILE A 126 10.83 2.02 5.58
CA ILE A 126 9.73 1.44 4.80
C ILE A 126 8.51 2.38 4.96
N PRO A 127 7.88 2.85 3.87
CA PRO A 127 6.71 3.71 3.95
C PRO A 127 5.46 2.91 4.32
N ASP A 128 4.54 3.54 5.05
CA ASP A 128 3.21 2.98 5.31
C ASP A 128 2.26 3.29 4.15
N ASP A 129 1.42 2.35 3.73
CA ASP A 129 0.39 2.58 2.71
C ASP A 129 -0.73 3.45 3.29
N ILE A 130 -0.77 4.72 2.87
CA ILE A 130 -1.72 5.73 3.35
C ILE A 130 -3.18 5.44 2.96
N LEU A 131 -3.42 4.52 2.01
CA LEU A 131 -4.74 4.09 1.58
C LEU A 131 -5.18 2.78 2.24
N ALA A 132 -4.35 2.19 3.11
CA ALA A 132 -4.75 1.01 3.87
C ALA A 132 -5.95 1.32 4.80
N PRO A 133 -7.00 0.48 4.82
CA PRO A 133 -8.20 0.74 5.61
C PRO A 133 -7.94 0.54 7.12
N ALA A 134 -8.34 1.53 7.93
CA ALA A 134 -8.14 1.54 9.39
C ALA A 134 -8.90 0.43 10.15
N ALA A 135 -10.04 -0.04 9.61
CA ALA A 135 -10.79 -1.19 10.14
C ALA A 135 -9.96 -2.48 10.16
N GLY A 136 -8.79 -2.43 9.54
CA GLY A 136 -7.94 -3.54 9.32
C GLY A 136 -6.79 -3.78 10.27
N GLU A 137 -6.26 -2.73 10.86
CA GLU A 137 -5.06 -2.81 11.71
C GLU A 137 -5.29 -3.72 12.94
N ASN A 138 -6.55 -3.93 13.32
CA ASN A 138 -6.96 -4.71 14.49
C ASN A 138 -7.17 -6.22 14.25
N ARG A 139 -7.16 -6.72 13.01
CA ARG A 139 -7.42 -8.15 12.74
C ARG A 139 -6.18 -9.05 12.82
N THR A 140 -4.97 -8.48 12.80
CA THR A 140 -3.69 -9.20 12.79
C THR A 140 -2.93 -9.16 14.12
N GLY A 141 -3.58 -8.70 15.20
CA GLY A 141 -3.08 -8.83 16.56
C GLY A 141 -1.65 -8.29 16.79
N ASN A 142 -1.29 -7.12 16.23
CA ASN A 142 0.04 -6.51 16.33
C ASN A 142 1.21 -7.32 15.73
N LEU A 143 0.97 -8.48 15.14
CA LEU A 143 2.01 -9.36 14.62
C LEU A 143 2.27 -9.18 13.12
N GLY A 144 1.40 -8.49 12.38
CA GLY A 144 1.61 -8.23 10.95
C GLY A 144 1.75 -9.50 10.10
N HIS A 145 1.46 -10.67 10.67
CA HIS A 145 1.17 -11.86 9.89
C HIS A 145 -0.14 -11.58 9.21
N ASP A 146 -0.12 -11.55 7.88
CA ASP A 146 -1.12 -12.24 7.11
C ASP A 146 -0.57 -12.35 5.68
N GLU A 147 -0.26 -13.59 5.34
CA GLU A 147 0.12 -14.21 4.07
C GLU A 147 -0.79 -13.89 2.85
N HIS A 148 -1.72 -12.95 3.00
CA HIS A 148 -2.69 -12.61 1.97
C HIS A 148 -2.66 -11.13 1.63
N ILE A 149 -2.70 -10.90 0.32
CA ILE A 149 -2.64 -9.59 -0.29
C ILE A 149 -3.83 -8.73 0.15
N ASN A 150 -3.56 -7.48 0.52
CA ASN A 150 -4.59 -6.52 0.92
C ASN A 150 -5.50 -7.03 2.05
N LEU A 151 -4.97 -7.93 2.90
CA LEU A 151 -5.58 -8.19 4.19
C LEU A 151 -5.31 -7.04 5.16
N PRO A 152 -6.25 -6.81 6.07
CA PRO A 152 -6.17 -5.75 7.02
C PRO A 152 -5.07 -6.07 8.05
N GLY A 153 -3.95 -5.33 8.06
CA GLY A 153 -2.79 -5.61 8.93
C GLY A 153 -1.42 -5.44 8.29
N ASN A 154 -1.35 -5.34 6.97
CA ASN A 154 -0.14 -4.92 6.27
C ASN A 154 -0.02 -3.39 6.32
N ARG A 155 1.02 -2.88 6.99
CA ARG A 155 1.26 -1.44 7.11
C ARG A 155 1.81 -0.83 5.83
N THR A 156 2.40 -1.63 4.94
CA THR A 156 3.16 -1.17 3.76
C THR A 156 2.64 -1.80 2.47
N TYR A 157 3.25 -1.43 1.35
CA TYR A 157 2.91 -1.94 0.02
C TYR A 157 3.34 -3.39 -0.15
N LEU A 158 2.52 -4.19 -0.81
CA LEU A 158 2.89 -5.54 -1.24
C LEU A 158 4.04 -5.46 -2.25
N TYR A 159 5.01 -6.35 -2.10
CA TYR A 159 6.00 -6.69 -3.11
C TYR A 159 5.77 -8.13 -3.57
N ALA A 160 5.81 -8.33 -4.86
CA ALA A 160 5.83 -9.65 -5.48
C ALA A 160 6.81 -9.60 -6.65
N ASP A 161 7.50 -10.69 -6.92
CA ASP A 161 8.36 -10.74 -8.09
C ASP A 161 8.26 -12.07 -8.83
N ARG A 162 9.02 -12.17 -9.93
CA ARG A 162 9.18 -13.40 -10.67
C ARG A 162 10.64 -13.68 -10.90
N ASP A 163 11.29 -14.33 -9.94
CA ASP A 163 12.73 -14.54 -9.96
C ASP A 163 13.15 -15.81 -10.72
N SER A 164 14.02 -15.65 -11.72
CA SER A 164 14.65 -16.78 -12.42
C SER A 164 15.60 -17.62 -11.55
N LYS A 165 16.04 -17.08 -10.41
CA LYS A 165 17.05 -17.65 -9.51
C LYS A 165 16.47 -18.37 -8.30
N ILE A 166 15.15 -18.36 -8.10
CA ILE A 166 14.49 -19.17 -7.08
C ILE A 166 13.74 -20.28 -7.79
N LYS A 167 14.14 -21.53 -7.54
CA LYS A 167 13.42 -22.68 -8.07
C LYS A 167 12.32 -23.04 -7.09
N TYR A 168 11.08 -22.82 -7.50
CA TYR A 168 9.94 -23.29 -6.73
C TYR A 168 9.90 -24.81 -6.71
N ASN A 169 10.00 -25.40 -5.53
CA ASN A 169 9.90 -26.84 -5.30
C ASN A 169 8.90 -27.16 -4.16
N GLY A 170 7.89 -26.29 -3.99
CA GLY A 170 6.91 -26.40 -2.91
C GLY A 170 6.01 -27.64 -3.04
N ALA A 171 5.57 -28.17 -1.90
CA ALA A 171 4.79 -29.41 -1.75
C ALA A 171 3.45 -29.46 -2.51
N TYR A 172 3.01 -28.35 -3.11
CA TYR A 172 1.69 -28.21 -3.75
C TYR A 172 1.69 -28.28 -5.28
N GLY A 173 2.83 -28.58 -5.95
CA GLY A 173 2.87 -28.96 -7.38
C GLY A 173 2.39 -27.92 -8.41
N ASN A 174 1.81 -26.80 -7.98
CA ASN A 174 1.40 -25.68 -8.79
C ASN A 174 2.53 -24.66 -8.75
N GLY A 175 3.19 -24.49 -9.89
CA GLY A 175 4.41 -23.72 -10.04
C GLY A 175 4.37 -22.32 -9.45
N ASP A 176 5.57 -21.83 -9.18
CA ASP A 176 5.94 -20.46 -8.83
C ASP A 176 4.84 -19.38 -9.02
N TRP A 177 4.15 -19.06 -7.91
CA TRP A 177 3.03 -18.10 -7.83
C TRP A 177 3.51 -16.63 -7.81
N ASN A 178 4.78 -16.42 -8.14
CA ASN A 178 5.54 -15.21 -8.44
C ASN A 178 4.82 -14.15 -9.31
N GLY A 179 3.74 -13.59 -8.77
CA GLY A 179 2.81 -12.68 -9.46
C GLY A 179 2.23 -13.22 -10.78
N SER A 180 2.38 -14.51 -11.06
CA SER A 180 1.91 -15.17 -12.28
C SER A 180 0.40 -15.43 -12.27
N THR A 181 -0.20 -15.42 -11.07
CA THR A 181 -1.63 -15.69 -10.83
C THR A 181 -2.42 -14.45 -10.42
N PHE A 182 -2.01 -13.29 -10.93
CA PHE A 182 -2.89 -12.13 -11.03
C PHE A 182 -3.73 -12.28 -12.32
N PRO A 183 -4.96 -12.85 -12.32
CA PRO A 183 -5.68 -13.67 -11.35
C PRO A 183 -5.74 -15.15 -11.76
N TYR A 184 -5.73 -16.06 -10.79
CA TYR A 184 -6.71 -17.14 -10.80
C TYR A 184 -7.99 -16.54 -10.19
N PRO A 185 -9.19 -16.65 -10.80
CA PRO A 185 -9.66 -17.71 -11.70
C PRO A 185 -9.59 -17.33 -13.20
N PRO A 186 -9.76 -18.32 -14.12
CA PRO A 186 -9.39 -18.26 -15.55
C PRO A 186 -10.29 -17.38 -16.46
N VAL A 187 -10.90 -16.32 -15.92
CA VAL A 187 -11.78 -15.42 -16.68
C VAL A 187 -11.13 -14.03 -16.76
N PRO A 188 -10.72 -13.57 -17.96
CA PRO A 188 -10.22 -12.22 -18.13
C PRO A 188 -11.28 -11.19 -17.72
N VAL A 189 -10.99 -10.39 -16.69
CA VAL A 189 -11.84 -9.27 -16.27
C VAL A 189 -11.28 -7.98 -16.89
N ALA A 190 -12.13 -7.08 -17.36
CA ALA A 190 -11.69 -5.78 -17.86
C ALA A 190 -10.87 -5.03 -16.79
N GLY A 191 -9.70 -4.49 -17.17
CA GLY A 191 -8.77 -3.80 -16.25
C GLY A 191 -7.79 -4.71 -15.51
N MET A 192 -7.79 -6.00 -15.81
CA MET A 192 -6.85 -6.99 -15.29
C MET A 192 -5.42 -6.78 -15.83
N LEU A 193 -4.45 -6.86 -14.94
CA LEU A 193 -3.04 -6.78 -15.30
C LEU A 193 -2.54 -8.05 -16.01
N ARG A 194 -1.52 -7.89 -16.86
CA ARG A 194 -0.76 -9.03 -17.42
C ARG A 194 0.07 -9.75 -16.33
N PRO A 195 0.42 -11.04 -16.53
CA PRO A 195 1.41 -11.71 -15.68
C PRO A 195 2.78 -11.01 -15.66
N LEU A 196 3.58 -11.22 -14.61
CA LEU A 196 4.96 -10.74 -14.53
C LEU A 196 5.85 -11.48 -15.54
N LYS A 197 6.76 -10.73 -16.19
CA LYS A 197 7.86 -11.29 -16.99
C LYS A 197 8.92 -11.86 -16.04
N MET A 198 9.81 -12.71 -16.58
CA MET A 198 10.95 -13.18 -15.80
C MET A 198 11.81 -12.01 -15.32
N ASP A 199 12.23 -12.09 -14.08
CA ASP A 199 12.94 -11.09 -13.28
C ASP A 199 12.26 -9.70 -13.21
N GLU A 200 10.94 -9.67 -13.32
CA GLU A 200 10.12 -8.48 -13.08
C GLU A 200 9.52 -8.53 -11.68
N PHE A 201 9.62 -7.43 -10.94
CA PHE A 201 8.87 -7.22 -9.70
C PHE A 201 7.75 -6.19 -9.85
N VAL A 202 6.77 -6.27 -8.95
CA VAL A 202 5.63 -5.36 -8.82
C VAL A 202 5.46 -4.92 -7.37
N TYR A 203 5.13 -3.64 -7.18
CA TYR A 203 4.55 -3.15 -5.95
C TYR A 203 3.05 -3.00 -6.11
N SER A 204 2.28 -3.39 -5.10
CA SER A 204 0.84 -3.18 -5.05
C SER A 204 0.41 -2.52 -3.73
N GLY A 205 -0.56 -1.61 -3.81
CA GLY A 205 -1.13 -0.91 -2.68
C GLY A 205 -2.63 -0.75 -2.81
N PHE A 206 -3.27 -0.29 -1.74
CA PHE A 206 -4.71 -0.09 -1.70
C PHE A 206 -5.15 1.05 -2.61
N GLY A 207 -6.29 0.86 -3.28
CA GLY A 207 -6.96 1.93 -4.03
C GLY A 207 -7.78 2.84 -3.10
N PRO A 208 -8.17 4.04 -3.57
CA PRO A 208 -8.95 4.98 -2.76
C PRO A 208 -10.38 4.52 -2.44
N GLY A 209 -10.95 3.60 -3.24
CA GLY A 209 -12.29 3.06 -3.03
C GLY A 209 -12.32 1.75 -2.23
N VAL A 210 -11.23 1.40 -1.54
CA VAL A 210 -11.18 0.16 -0.76
C VAL A 210 -11.84 0.34 0.60
N GLU A 211 -12.91 -0.41 0.83
CA GLU A 211 -13.66 -0.39 2.10
C GLU A 211 -13.38 -1.61 3.00
N ASN A 212 -13.08 -2.79 2.41
CA ASN A 212 -12.81 -4.05 3.13
C ASN A 212 -11.85 -4.96 2.35
N SER A 213 -11.09 -5.80 3.04
CA SER A 213 -10.06 -6.70 2.46
C SER A 213 -10.59 -7.82 1.55
N VAL A 214 -9.70 -8.35 0.70
CA VAL A 214 -9.95 -9.30 -0.39
C VAL A 214 -10.64 -10.61 0.02
N TYR A 215 -10.48 -11.10 1.25
CA TYR A 215 -11.27 -12.25 1.73
C TYR A 215 -12.69 -11.80 2.11
N GLY A 216 -13.53 -11.57 1.08
CA GLY A 216 -14.96 -11.27 1.20
C GLY A 216 -15.40 -9.83 0.92
N GLY A 217 -14.52 -8.95 0.41
CA GLY A 217 -14.82 -7.52 0.23
C GLY A 217 -14.13 -6.83 -0.95
N SER A 218 -14.53 -5.57 -1.18
CA SER A 218 -14.48 -4.72 -2.38
C SER A 218 -13.16 -4.54 -3.15
N VAL A 219 -12.04 -5.17 -2.78
CA VAL A 219 -10.79 -5.08 -3.57
C VAL A 219 -10.79 -6.13 -4.67
N ARG A 220 -10.91 -5.70 -5.93
CA ARG A 220 -10.80 -6.59 -7.08
C ARG A 220 -9.37 -6.65 -7.56
N MET A 221 -8.56 -7.55 -7.01
CA MET A 221 -7.27 -7.88 -7.62
C MET A 221 -7.50 -8.83 -8.81
N PRO A 222 -6.77 -8.68 -9.92
CA PRO A 222 -5.69 -7.74 -10.23
C PRO A 222 -6.18 -6.52 -11.03
N VAL A 223 -7.32 -5.93 -10.68
CA VAL A 223 -7.84 -4.78 -11.43
C VAL A 223 -7.02 -3.56 -11.04
N ALA A 224 -6.40 -2.90 -12.02
CA ALA A 224 -5.70 -1.66 -11.81
C ALA A 224 -6.67 -0.53 -11.44
N TYR A 225 -6.25 0.35 -10.54
CA TYR A 225 -6.98 1.60 -10.28
C TYR A 225 -7.16 2.39 -11.58
N SER A 226 -8.41 2.74 -11.88
CA SER A 226 -8.76 3.58 -13.03
C SER A 226 -9.23 4.95 -12.54
N PRO A 227 -8.60 6.05 -13.00
CA PRO A 227 -9.03 7.42 -12.68
C PRO A 227 -10.43 7.76 -13.20
N THR A 228 -10.91 7.06 -14.24
CA THR A 228 -12.19 7.37 -14.90
C THR A 228 -13.42 7.13 -14.03
N ASN A 229 -13.30 6.32 -12.97
CA ASN A 229 -14.37 6.10 -11.98
C ASN A 229 -14.18 6.94 -10.71
N GLY A 230 -13.27 7.92 -10.71
CA GLY A 230 -13.04 8.82 -9.60
C GLY A 230 -12.54 8.13 -8.32
N THR A 231 -12.90 8.70 -7.18
CA THR A 231 -12.52 8.25 -5.84
C THR A 231 -13.13 6.90 -5.42
N ALA A 232 -14.09 6.38 -6.20
CA ALA A 232 -14.79 5.12 -5.94
C ALA A 232 -14.16 3.90 -6.64
N SER A 233 -12.97 4.05 -7.21
CA SER A 233 -12.31 2.93 -7.87
C SER A 233 -11.86 1.86 -6.86
N VAL A 234 -12.40 0.66 -7.06
CA VAL A 234 -12.12 -0.56 -6.30
C VAL A 234 -10.82 -1.27 -6.72
N GLY A 235 -10.15 -0.76 -7.75
CA GLY A 235 -8.88 -1.29 -8.25
C GLY A 235 -7.71 -0.91 -7.35
N SER A 236 -6.68 -1.74 -7.33
CA SER A 236 -5.47 -1.50 -6.54
C SER A 236 -4.47 -0.63 -7.29
N LEU A 237 -3.59 0.04 -6.56
CA LEU A 237 -2.47 0.78 -7.12
C LEU A 237 -1.34 -0.18 -7.44
N TYR A 238 -0.71 -0.07 -8.60
CA TYR A 238 0.42 -0.91 -8.98
C TYR A 238 1.59 -0.10 -9.54
N TYR A 239 2.80 -0.56 -9.27
CA TYR A 239 4.02 -0.15 -9.95
C TYR A 239 4.75 -1.39 -10.48
N ARG A 240 5.23 -1.37 -11.73
CA ARG A 240 6.00 -2.47 -12.31
C ARG A 240 7.39 -2.02 -12.73
N SER A 241 8.39 -2.82 -12.38
CA SER A 241 9.80 -2.58 -12.74
C SER A 241 10.03 -2.44 -14.24
N THR A 242 9.46 -3.32 -15.08
CA THR A 242 9.76 -3.31 -16.52
C THR A 242 9.16 -2.14 -17.30
N THR A 243 8.03 -1.58 -16.85
CA THR A 243 7.41 -0.43 -17.51
C THR A 243 7.83 0.89 -16.90
N GLY A 244 8.30 0.89 -15.65
CA GLY A 244 8.46 2.11 -14.85
C GLY A 244 7.14 2.85 -14.60
N SER A 245 6.03 2.27 -15.05
CA SER A 245 4.71 2.88 -15.05
C SER A 245 3.93 2.45 -13.84
N VAL A 246 3.15 3.40 -13.38
CA VAL A 246 2.24 3.29 -12.27
C VAL A 246 0.84 3.10 -12.86
N ASN A 247 0.31 1.87 -12.73
CA ASN A 247 -0.77 1.28 -13.52
C ASN A 247 -0.50 1.24 -15.04
N PRO A 248 -0.84 0.13 -15.73
CA PRO A 248 -0.77 0.05 -17.18
C PRO A 248 -1.96 0.74 -17.87
#